data_AF-A0A1V9FVS7-F1
#
_entry.id   AF-A0A1V9FVS7-F1
#
_cell.length_a   1.000
_cell.length_b   1.000
_cell.length_c   1.000
_cell.angle_alpha   90.00
_cell.angle_beta   90.00
_cell.angle_gamma   90.00
#
_symmetry.space_group_name_H-M   'P 1'
#
loop_
_entity.id
_entity.type
_entity.pdbx_description
1 polymer ?
#
loop_
_entity_poly.entity_id
_entity_poly.type
_entity_poly.pdbx_seq_one_letter_code
_entity_poly.pdbx_strand_id
1 'polypeptide(L)' 'MPGGLEWLIILGVIFIVFILPIWALIDIIRSQFQEPNNKIIWVLVVLLLPFLGSILYLAIGRGQKRSIS' A
#
# COMPACT_ATOMS: atom_id res chain seq x y z
N MET A 1 -22.72 27.64 2.28
CA MET A 1 -22.19 26.91 3.45
C MET A 1 -21.94 25.50 2.98
N PRO A 2 -20.71 24.97 3.04
CA PRO A 2 -20.51 23.57 2.70
C PRO A 2 -21.37 22.71 3.63
N GLY A 3 -22.19 21.83 3.06
CA GLY A 3 -23.09 20.95 3.77
C GLY A 3 -22.35 19.78 4.43
N GLY A 4 -22.95 19.17 5.45
CA GLY A 4 -22.35 18.04 6.19
C GLY A 4 -21.95 16.85 5.30
N LEU A 5 -22.59 16.68 4.14
CA LEU A 5 -22.27 15.64 3.14
C LEU A 5 -20.89 15.82 2.51
N GLU A 6 -20.44 17.06 2.26
CA GLU A 6 -19.12 17.31 1.65
C GLU A 6 -17.99 16.84 2.57
N TRP A 7 -18.14 17.04 3.88
CA TRP A 7 -17.19 16.57 4.89
C TRP A 7 -17.13 15.04 4.96
N LEU A 8 -18.27 14.35 4.84
CA LEU A 8 -18.31 12.89 4.83
C LEU A 8 -17.62 12.31 3.58
N ILE A 9 -17.80 12.94 2.43
CA ILE A 9 -17.15 12.52 1.17
C ILE A 9 -15.64 12.73 1.28
N ILE A 10 -15.19 13.90 1.75
CA ILE A 10 -13.76 14.20 1.93
C ILE A 10 -13.12 13.20 2.91
N LEU A 11 -13.77 12.94 4.05
CA LEU A 11 -13.28 11.96 5.02
C LEU A 11 -13.22 10.55 4.44
N GLY A 12 -14.23 10.13 3.67
CA GLY A 12 -14.24 8.82 3.02
C GLY A 12 -13.12 8.64 1.99
N VAL A 13 -12.86 9.67 1.18
CA VAL A 13 -11.76 9.64 0.19
C VAL A 13 -10.40 9.60 0.88
N ILE A 14 -10.19 10.43 1.89
CA ILE A 14 -8.95 10.40 2.70
C ILE A 14 -8.78 9.00 3.31
N PHE A 15 -9.82 8.45 3.90
CA PHE A 15 -9.77 7.13 4.52
C PHE A 15 -9.29 6.05 3.54
N ILE A 16 -9.84 6.01 2.32
CA ILE A 16 -9.45 5.05 1.27
C ILE A 16 -8.00 5.25 0.82
N VAL A 17 -7.58 6.50 0.60
CA VAL A 17 -6.23 6.83 0.11
C VAL A 17 -5.16 6.47 1.12
N PHE A 18 -5.45 6.55 2.43
CA PHE A 18 -4.52 6.19 3.48
C PHE A 18 -4.57 4.71 3.88
N ILE A 19 -5.73 4.04 3.78
CA ILE A 19 -5.81 2.62 4.15
C ILE A 19 -5.07 1.70 3.20
N LEU A 20 -5.14 1.96 1.89
CA LEU A 20 -4.44 1.18 0.87
C LEU A 20 -2.93 1.07 1.13
N PRO A 21 -2.18 2.18 1.31
CA PRO A 21 -0.75 2.13 1.57
C PRO A 21 -0.42 1.58 2.95
N ILE A 22 -1.21 1.87 3.99
CA ILE A 22 -1.02 1.30 5.33
C ILE A 22 -1.15 -0.23 5.26
N TRP A 23 -2.19 -0.72 4.59
CA TRP A 23 -2.43 -2.15 4.42
C TRP A 23 -1.33 -2.82 3.59
N ALA A 24 -0.91 -2.19 2.49
CA ALA A 24 0.21 -2.67 1.68
C ALA A 24 1.52 -2.73 2.49
N LEU A 25 1.82 -1.70 3.29
CA LEU A 25 2.98 -1.68 4.20
C LEU A 25 2.94 -2.82 5.22
N ILE A 26 1.79 -3.04 5.87
CA ILE A 26 1.61 -4.15 6.81
C ILE A 26 1.83 -5.50 6.10
N ASP A 27 1.28 -5.67 4.91
CA ASP A 27 1.45 -6.88 4.11
C ASP A 27 2.92 -7.09 3.71
N ILE A 28 3.64 -6.03 3.33
CA ILE A 28 5.08 -6.08 3.03
C ILE A 28 5.86 -6.46 4.30
N ILE A 29 5.63 -5.80 5.43
CA ILE A 29 6.36 -6.07 6.69
C ILE A 29 6.11 -7.50 7.17
N ARG A 30 4.87 -7.99 7.08
CA ARG A 30 4.52 -9.37 7.43
C ARG A 30 4.99 -10.42 6.43
N SER A 31 5.20 -10.04 5.17
CA SER A 31 5.63 -10.97 4.14
C SER A 31 7.11 -11.35 4.28
N GLN A 32 7.37 -12.63 4.08
CA GLN A 32 8.71 -13.21 3.98
C GLN A 32 9.13 -13.16 2.51
N PHE A 33 9.82 -12.09 2.12
CA PHE A 33 10.40 -11.98 0.78
C PHE A 33 11.64 -12.87 0.68
N GLN A 34 11.93 -13.36 -0.53
CA GLN A 34 13.12 -14.20 -0.76
C GLN A 34 14.41 -13.42 -0.50
N GLU A 35 14.40 -12.14 -0.89
CA GLU A 35 15.50 -11.20 -0.68
C GLU A 35 15.08 -10.06 0.26
N PRO A 36 15.90 -9.73 1.28
CA PRO A 36 15.66 -8.58 2.16
C PRO A 36 15.58 -7.26 1.41
N ASN A 37 16.34 -7.11 0.33
CA ASN A 37 16.37 -5.88 -0.49
C ASN A 37 15.02 -5.61 -1.17
N ASN A 38 14.34 -6.64 -1.69
CA ASN A 38 13.02 -6.47 -2.31
C ASN A 38 11.99 -5.93 -1.32
N LYS A 39 12.06 -6.37 -0.06
CA LYS A 39 11.22 -5.84 1.01
C LYS A 39 11.41 -4.34 1.18
N ILE A 40 12.66 -3.88 1.25
CA ILE A 40 13.01 -2.48 1.43
C ILE A 40 12.58 -1.63 0.22
N ILE A 41 12.78 -2.14 -1.00
CA ILE A 41 12.35 -1.47 -2.24
C ILE A 41 10.84 -1.26 -2.24
N TRP A 42 10.06 -2.28 -1.89
CA TRP A 42 8.60 -2.16 -1.84
C TRP A 42 8.12 -1.21 -0.73
N VAL A 43 8.77 -1.22 0.43
CA VAL A 43 8.50 -0.23 1.50
C VAL A 43 8.77 1.18 0.97
N LEU A 44 9.91 1.44 0.34
CA LEU A 44 10.26 2.76 -0.21
C LEU A 44 9.28 3.20 -1.30
N VAL A 45 8.88 2.31 -2.20
CA VAL A 45 7.93 2.59 -3.27
C VAL A 45 6.56 2.95 -2.69
N VAL A 46 6.05 2.20 -1.72
CA VAL A 46 4.77 2.52 -1.05
C VAL A 46 4.89 3.78 -0.18
N LEU A 47 6.05 4.06 0.41
CA LEU A 47 6.25 5.25 1.23
C LEU A 47 6.31 6.54 0.38
N LEU A 48 7.07 6.52 -0.72
CA LEU A 48 7.24 7.66 -1.62
C LEU A 48 6.04 7.88 -2.53
N LEU A 49 5.35 6.79 -2.90
CA LEU A 49 4.20 6.79 -3.78
C LEU A 49 3.09 5.96 -3.11
N PRO A 50 2.36 6.47 -2.11
CA PRO A 50 1.37 5.69 -1.37
C PRO A 50 0.32 5.05 -2.26
N PHE A 51 -0.35 5.81 -3.12
CA PHE A 51 -1.40 5.25 -3.96
C PHE A 51 -0.83 4.38 -5.10
N LEU A 52 0.08 4.93 -5.90
CA LEU A 52 0.69 4.22 -7.04
C LEU A 52 1.57 3.04 -6.60
N GLY A 53 2.36 3.22 -5.55
CA GLY A 53 3.23 2.20 -4.99
C GLY A 53 2.45 1.04 -4.37
N SER A 54 1.30 1.29 -3.74
CA SER A 54 0.38 0.21 -3.32
C SER A 54 -0.09 -0.62 -4.51
N ILE A 55 -0.50 0.04 -5.60
CA ILE A 55 -0.98 -0.63 -6.81
C ILE A 55 0.15 -1.44 -7.45
N LEU A 56 1.34 -0.85 -7.59
CA LEU A 56 2.53 -1.54 -8.12
C LEU A 56 2.93 -2.73 -7.25
N TYR A 57 2.84 -2.60 -5.93
CA TYR A 57 3.11 -3.70 -5.00
C TYR A 57 2.13 -4.86 -5.19
N LEU A 58 0.85 -4.55 -5.35
CA LEU A 58 -0.18 -5.55 -5.58
C LEU A 58 -0.04 -6.24 -6.94
N ALA A 59 0.35 -5.50 -7.97
CA ALA A 59 0.52 -6.02 -9.33
C ALA A 59 1.80 -6.86 -9.48
N ILE A 60 2.93 -6.38 -8.95
CA ILE A 60 4.27 -6.96 -9.21
C ILE A 60 4.87 -7.55 -7.93
N GLY A 61 4.81 -6.82 -6.82
CA GLY A 61 5.47 -7.19 -5.56
C GLY A 61 4.97 -8.48 -4.93
N ARG A 62 3.69 -8.84 -5.14
CA ARG A 62 3.14 -10.12 -4.66
C ARG A 62 3.78 -11.35 -5.31
N GLY A 63 4.22 -11.26 -6.57
CA GLY A 63 4.87 -12.36 -7.28
C GLY A 63 6.31 -12.63 -6.82
N GLN A 64 6.92 -11.67 -6.10
CA GLN A 64 8.28 -11.77 -5.57
C GLN A 64 8.33 -12.41 -4.17
N LYS A 65 7.18 -12.76 -3.59
CA LYS A 65 7.11 -13.52 -2.33
C LYS A 65 7.64 -14.93 -2.58
N ARG A 66 8.21 -15.56 -1.55
CA ARG A 66 8.81 -16.90 -1.68
C ARG A 66 7.74 -17.90 -2.11
N SER A 67 7.79 -18.36 -3.35
CA SER A 67 7.03 -19.51 -3.81
C SER A 67 7.71 -20.72 -3.20
N ILE A 68 7.03 -21.38 -2.28
CA ILE A 68 7.43 -22.69 -1.79
C ILE A 68 7.10 -23.64 -2.95
N SER A 69 8.01 -23.78 -3.91
CA SER A 69 7.97 -24.83 -4.94
C SER A 69 8.70 -26.07 -4.45
#